data_AF-A0A8J7PMU1-F1
#
_entry.id   AF-A0A8J7PMU1-F1
#
_cell.length_a   1.000
_cell.length_b   1.000
_cell.length_c   1.000
_cell.angle_alpha   90.00
_cell.angle_beta   90.00
_cell.angle_gamma   90.00
#
_symmetry.space_group_name_H-M   'P 1'
#
loop_
_entity.id
_entity.type
_entity.pdbx_description
1 polymer ?
#
loop_
_entity_poly.entity_id
_entity_poly.type
_entity_poly.pdbx_seq_one_letter_code
_entity_poly.pdbx_strand_id
1 'polypeptide(L)' 'MVKVTHRTVLQLAENDAAIVLKEDGTLEASMPEINSENVPENVLTGAAILYALNNPDICQLIFKNFAEQCKNNS' A
#
# COMPACT_ATOMS: atom_id res chain seq x y z
N MET A 1 2.27 11.93 28.98
CA MET A 1 1.41 12.20 27.81
C MET A 1 0.66 10.92 27.50
N VAL A 2 -0.65 10.84 27.76
CA VAL A 2 -1.44 9.63 27.50
C VAL A 2 -1.81 9.63 26.02
N LYS A 3 -1.22 8.74 25.21
CA LYS A 3 -1.66 8.51 23.82
C LYS A 3 -3.00 7.75 23.88
N VAL A 4 -4.10 8.43 23.58
CA VAL A 4 -5.39 7.76 23.36
C VAL A 4 -5.30 7.04 22.03
N THR A 5 -5.27 5.72 22.05
CA THR A 5 -5.26 4.89 20.84
C THR A 5 -6.72 4.65 20.43
N HIS A 6 -7.20 5.37 19.42
CA HIS A 6 -8.50 5.08 18.82
C HIS A 6 -8.37 3.80 17.98
N ARG A 7 -9.11 2.77 18.36
CA ARG A 7 -9.15 1.51 17.61
C ARG A 7 -10.15 1.67 16.47
N THR A 8 -9.65 1.99 15.29
CA THR A 8 -10.47 2.06 14.08
C THR A 8 -10.59 0.66 13.47
N VAL A 9 -11.80 0.21 13.20
CA VAL A 9 -12.07 -1.03 12.48
C VAL A 9 -12.49 -0.66 11.06
N LEU A 10 -11.73 -1.11 10.08
CA LEU A 10 -12.09 -0.98 8.67
C LEU A 10 -12.81 -2.26 8.26
N GLN A 11 -14.03 -2.13 7.72
CA GLN A 11 -14.77 -3.26 7.15
C GLN A 11 -14.45 -3.32 5.66
N LEU A 12 -14.00 -4.49 5.21
CA LEU A 12 -13.68 -4.78 3.82
C LEU A 12 -14.76 -5.69 3.24
N ALA A 13 -15.22 -5.40 2.02
CA ALA A 13 -16.02 -6.33 1.26
C ALA A 13 -15.16 -7.50 0.73
N GLU A 14 -15.80 -8.54 0.22
CA GLU A 14 -15.15 -9.80 -0.21
C GLU A 14 -14.01 -9.60 -1.21
N ASN A 15 -14.11 -8.60 -2.08
CA ASN A 15 -13.10 -8.32 -3.12
C ASN A 15 -12.30 -7.05 -2.88
N ASP A 16 -12.37 -6.49 -1.66
CA ASP A 16 -11.58 -5.31 -1.32
C ASP A 16 -10.14 -5.73 -0.97
N ALA A 17 -9.18 -4.98 -1.51
CA ALA A 17 -7.78 -5.04 -1.12
C ALA A 17 -7.47 -3.89 -0.17
N ALA A 18 -6.68 -4.15 0.87
CA ALA A 18 -6.22 -3.13 1.81
C ALA A 18 -4.71 -3.21 1.99
N ILE A 19 -4.07 -2.04 2.03
CA ILE A 19 -2.65 -1.87 2.38
C ILE A 19 -2.61 -0.81 3.48
N VAL A 20 -1.92 -1.10 4.57
CA VAL A 20 -1.75 -0.22 5.72
C VAL A 20 -0.26 0.02 5.92
N LEU A 21 0.13 1.29 5.80
CA LEU A 21 1.46 1.77 6.19
C LEU A 21 1.37 2.32 7.61
N LYS A 22 2.13 1.74 8.54
CA LYS A 22 2.11 2.15 9.94
C LYS A 22 3.16 3.22 10.24
N GLU A 23 2.95 3.97 11.32
CA GLU A 23 3.89 5.01 11.78
C GLU A 23 5.30 4.45 12.08
N ASP A 24 5.39 3.18 12.48
CA ASP A 24 6.67 2.51 12.74
C ASP A 24 7.40 2.04 11.47
N GLY A 25 6.85 2.35 10.29
CA GLY A 25 7.40 1.98 9.00
C GLY A 25 7.07 0.55 8.56
N THR A 26 6.32 -0.21 9.37
CA THR A 26 5.87 -1.54 8.96
C THR A 26 4.69 -1.45 7.99
N LEU A 27 4.58 -2.48 7.14
CA LEU A 27 3.53 -2.62 6.15
C LEU A 27 2.68 -3.84 6.49
N GLU A 28 1.36 -3.64 6.51
CA GLU A 28 0.39 -4.73 6.54
C GLU A 28 -0.45 -4.68 5.27
N ALA A 29 -0.85 -5.85 4.78
CA ALA A 29 -1.75 -5.95 3.64
C ALA A 29 -2.74 -7.09 3.83
N SER A 30 -3.95 -6.88 3.33
CA SER A 30 -5.00 -7.87 3.22
C SER A 30 -5.44 -7.90 1.77
N MET A 31 -5.19 -9.02 1.10
CA MET A 31 -5.62 -9.25 -0.28
C MET A 31 -6.69 -10.35 -0.28
N PRO A 32 -7.75 -10.21 -1.08
CA PRO A 32 -8.75 -11.26 -1.19
C PRO A 32 -8.18 -12.48 -1.91
N GLU A 33 -8.66 -13.67 -1.55
CA GLU A 33 -8.33 -14.91 -2.27
C GLU A 33 -9.11 -14.96 -3.59
N ILE A 34 -8.41 -14.77 -4.71
CA ILE A 34 -9.02 -14.85 -6.04
C ILE A 34 -8.75 -16.23 -6.65
N ASN A 35 -9.80 -17.02 -6.79
CA ASN A 35 -9.76 -18.35 -7.41
C ASN A 35 -10.27 -18.35 -8.87
N SER A 36 -10.61 -17.17 -9.42
CA SER A 36 -11.07 -17.01 -10.82
C SER A 36 -9.94 -16.60 -11.75
N GLU A 37 -10.02 -17.01 -13.02
CA GLU A 37 -9.08 -16.56 -14.06
C GLU A 37 -9.14 -15.05 -14.31
N ASN A 38 -10.27 -14.41 -14.00
CA ASN A 38 -10.43 -12.97 -14.10
C ASN A 38 -10.21 -12.31 -12.72
N VAL A 39 -9.09 -11.59 -12.57
CA VAL A 39 -8.74 -10.89 -11.33
C VAL A 39 -9.29 -9.46 -11.38
N PRO A 40 -10.05 -9.02 -10.35
CA PRO A 40 -10.52 -7.64 -10.28
C PRO A 40 -9.37 -6.63 -10.34
N GLU A 41 -9.55 -5.52 -11.07
CA GLU A 41 -8.50 -4.52 -11.31
C GLU A 41 -7.96 -3.90 -10.01
N ASN A 42 -8.83 -3.66 -9.04
CA ASN A 42 -8.46 -3.14 -7.72
C ASN A 42 -7.53 -4.11 -6.96
N VAL A 43 -7.79 -5.42 -7.08
CA VAL A 43 -6.95 -6.46 -6.46
C VAL A 43 -5.60 -6.54 -7.16
N LEU A 44 -5.58 -6.49 -8.50
CA LEU A 44 -4.34 -6.48 -9.28
C LEU A 44 -3.48 -5.25 -8.94
N THR A 45 -4.11 -4.08 -8.85
CA THR A 45 -3.44 -2.82 -8.49
C THR A 45 -2.90 -2.88 -7.05
N GLY A 46 -3.70 -3.39 -6.11
CA GLY A 46 -3.26 -3.63 -4.73
C GLY A 46 -2.05 -4.57 -4.66
N ALA A 47 -2.08 -5.68 -5.38
CA ALA A 47 -0.96 -6.62 -5.45
C ALA A 47 0.30 -5.98 -6.07
N ALA A 48 0.15 -5.19 -7.13
CA ALA A 48 1.26 -4.48 -7.77
C ALA A 48 1.92 -3.46 -6.82
N ILE A 49 1.11 -2.69 -6.09
CA ILE A 49 1.60 -1.74 -5.08
C ILE A 49 2.32 -2.50 -3.96
N LEU A 50 1.72 -3.56 -3.43
CA LEU A 50 2.33 -4.38 -2.39
C LEU A 50 3.68 -4.95 -2.83
N TYR A 51 3.78 -5.45 -4.06
CA TYR A 51 5.02 -5.94 -4.63
C TYR A 51 6.07 -4.82 -4.75
N ALA A 52 5.68 -3.66 -5.28
CA ALA A 52 6.56 -2.50 -5.42
C ALA A 52 7.13 -2.05 -4.07
N LEU A 53 6.31 -2.02 -3.02
CA LEU A 53 6.70 -1.61 -1.67
C LEU A 53 7.65 -2.61 -0.99
N ASN A 54 7.62 -3.88 -1.38
CA ASN A 54 8.53 -4.90 -0.88
C ASN A 54 9.81 -5.04 -1.73
N ASN A 55 9.93 -4.28 -2.82
CA ASN A 55 11.09 -4.31 -3.71
C ASN A 55 11.95 -3.04 -3.50
N PRO A 56 13.16 -3.17 -2.92
CA PRO A 56 14.02 -2.03 -2.64
C PRO A 56 14.41 -1.21 -3.88
N ASP A 57 14.62 -1.85 -5.02
CA ASP A 57 15.03 -1.18 -6.26
C ASP A 57 13.90 -0.30 -6.81
N ILE A 58 12.67 -0.82 -6.77
CA ILE A 58 11.48 -0.06 -7.16
C ILE A 58 11.25 1.11 -6.20
N CYS A 59 11.36 0.87 -4.90
CA CYS A 59 11.25 1.94 -3.90
C CYS A 59 12.28 3.05 -4.11
N GLN A 60 13.53 2.68 -4.42
CA GLN A 60 14.59 3.65 -4.69
C GLN A 60 14.32 4.45 -5.96
N LEU A 61 13.79 3.82 -7.01
CA LEU A 61 13.38 4.47 -8.24
C LEU A 61 12.24 5.47 -8.00
N ILE A 62 11.21 5.07 -7.25
CA ILE A 62 10.10 5.95 -6.85
C ILE A 62 10.62 7.16 -6.08
N PHE A 63 11.50 6.94 -5.09
CA PHE A 63 12.10 8.02 -4.30
C PHE A 63 12.86 9.01 -5.17
N LYS A 64 13.71 8.53 -6.08
CA LYS A 64 14.50 9.39 -6.97
C LYS A 64 13.58 10.27 -7.82
N ASN A 65 12.57 9.69 -8.44
CA ASN A 65 11.62 10.41 -9.29
C ASN A 65 10.84 11.47 -8.47
N PHE A 66 10.39 11.11 -7.27
CA PHE A 66 9.70 12.04 -6.38
C PHE A 66 10.60 13.21 -5.97
N ALA A 67 11.84 12.94 -5.57
CA ALA A 67 12.80 13.97 -5.19
C ALA A 67 13.14 14.92 -6.35
N GLU A 68 13.24 14.40 -7.58
CA GLU A 68 13.43 15.21 -8.78
C GLU A 68 12.21 16.11 -9.05
N GLN A 69 10.98 15.60 -8.91
CA GLN A 69 9.77 16.41 -9.06
C GLN A 69 9.68 17.53 -8.02
N CYS A 70 10.02 17.27 -6.76
CA CYS A 70 10.01 18.29 -5.73
C CYS A 70 10.99 19.44 -6.03
N LYS A 71 12.17 19.13 -6.59
CA LYS A 71 13.14 20.15 -6.99
C LYS A 71 12.66 21.01 -8.15
N ASN A 72 11.87 20.46 -9.06
CA ASN A 72 11.34 21.17 -10.23
C ASN A 72 10.10 22.03 -9.89
N ASN A 73 9.45 21.76 -8.75
CA ASN A 73 8.26 22.48 -8.27
C ASN A 73 8.57 23.47 -7.13
N SER A 74 9.86 23.70 -6.81
CA SER A 74 10.36 24.66 -5.81
C SER A 74 10.99 25.87 -6.50
#